data_AF-A0AB74NB52-F1
#
_entry.id   AF-A0AB74NB52-F1
#
_cell.length_a   1.000
_cell.length_b   1.000
_cell.length_c   1.000
_cell.angle_alpha   90.00
_cell.angle_beta   90.00
_cell.angle_gamma   90.00
#
_symmetry.space_group_name_H-M   'P 1'
#
loop_
_entity.id
_entity.type
_entity.pdbx_description
1 polymer ?
#
loop_
_entity_poly.entity_id
_entity_poly.type
_entity_poly.pdbx_seq_one_letter_code
_entity_poly.pdbx_strand_id
1 'polypeptide(L)'
;MKNYLSLSEEVKQAKAEGKAIVALESTIISHGMPYPQNVEMARDVEQIIRDNGAVPATIALIDGKIKIGLSDEELELFAKSSNVAKVSRRDIGYLIATKQLGATTVAATMICAELAEIGIFVTGGIGGVHRGAETTMDVSADLEELAKTNVAVVCAGAKSILDLNLTMEYLETKGVPVIGYQTDVLPAFYTRSSDVELTLRADAPEVIAESLKAKWDLQIEGGAVITNPIPAEFAMDEKVINDVIQTALKEAEENHIHGKDVTPFLLGKVKELTDGKSLEANIELVKHNALIGTQIAVAYQNI
;
A
#
# COMPACT_ATOMS: atom_id res chain seq x y z
N MET A 1 -11.86 -6.61 20.94
CA MET A 1 -11.28 -5.48 20.17
C MET A 1 -10.37 -4.59 21.02
N LYS A 2 -10.86 -3.89 22.07
CA LYS A 2 -10.02 -3.01 22.91
C LYS A 2 -8.75 -3.66 23.49
N ASN A 3 -8.77 -4.99 23.66
CA ASN A 3 -7.64 -5.75 24.19
C ASN A 3 -6.49 -5.98 23.19
N TYR A 4 -6.69 -5.74 21.88
CA TYR A 4 -5.65 -6.00 20.87
C TYR A 4 -5.14 -4.73 20.18
N LEU A 5 -5.88 -3.63 20.20
CA LEU A 5 -5.44 -2.36 19.60
C LEU A 5 -4.70 -1.50 20.62
N SER A 6 -3.64 -0.84 20.15
CA SER A 6 -2.90 0.20 20.87
C SER A 6 -2.70 1.38 19.93
N LEU A 7 -3.31 2.52 20.25
CA LEU A 7 -3.12 3.76 19.52
C LEU A 7 -1.96 4.55 20.13
N SER A 8 -1.14 5.21 19.30
CA SER A 8 -0.21 6.23 19.78
C SER A 8 -0.98 7.41 20.41
N GLU A 9 -0.32 8.19 21.27
CA GLU A 9 -0.96 9.37 21.88
C GLU A 9 -1.41 10.38 20.82
N GLU A 10 -0.62 10.53 19.76
CA GLU A 10 -0.96 11.43 18.66
C GLU A 10 -2.21 10.98 17.89
N VAL A 11 -2.33 9.68 17.59
CA VAL A 11 -3.52 9.12 16.94
C VAL A 11 -4.75 9.26 17.85
N LYS A 12 -4.60 9.07 19.17
CA LYS A 12 -5.70 9.29 20.13
C LYS A 12 -6.16 10.75 20.12
N GLN A 13 -5.21 11.69 20.12
CA GLN A 13 -5.50 13.11 20.09
C GLN A 13 -6.18 13.51 18.78
N ALA A 14 -5.67 13.03 17.63
CA ALA A 14 -6.26 13.27 16.32
C ALA A 14 -7.73 12.84 16.28
N LYS A 15 -8.04 11.64 16.80
CA LYS A 15 -9.42 11.15 16.93
C LYS A 15 -10.28 12.02 17.83
N ALA A 16 -9.76 12.44 18.97
CA ALA A 16 -10.51 13.29 19.91
C ALA A 16 -10.81 14.69 19.32
N GLU A 17 -9.93 15.19 18.46
CA GLU A 17 -10.04 16.49 17.79
C GLU A 17 -10.78 16.43 16.44
N GLY A 18 -11.14 15.23 15.96
CA GLY A 18 -11.75 15.05 14.64
C GLY A 18 -10.82 15.40 13.48
N LYS A 19 -9.50 15.20 13.66
CA LYS A 19 -8.49 15.39 12.60
C LYS A 19 -8.43 14.16 11.69
N ALA A 20 -8.13 14.42 10.42
CA ALA A 20 -7.88 13.37 9.45
C ALA A 20 -6.68 12.51 9.87
N ILE A 21 -6.78 11.20 9.66
CA ILE A 21 -5.72 10.23 9.94
C ILE A 21 -5.48 9.42 8.66
N VAL A 22 -4.21 9.22 8.32
CA VAL A 22 -3.79 8.42 7.16
C VAL A 22 -3.03 7.20 7.65
N ALA A 23 -3.53 6.01 7.35
CA ALA A 23 -2.82 4.78 7.66
C ALA A 23 -1.62 4.58 6.73
N LEU A 24 -0.59 3.91 7.24
CA LEU A 24 0.61 3.49 6.50
C LEU A 24 0.96 2.04 6.85
N GLU A 25 1.50 1.29 5.89
CA GLU A 25 1.94 -0.09 6.11
C GLU A 25 3.38 -0.16 6.63
N SER A 26 3.73 -1.27 7.28
CA SER A 26 5.09 -1.54 7.75
C SER A 26 5.85 -2.55 6.90
N THR A 27 5.20 -3.31 6.00
CA THR A 27 5.90 -4.26 5.11
C THR A 27 6.88 -3.55 4.19
N ILE A 28 6.52 -2.37 3.70
CA ILE A 28 7.42 -1.56 2.88
C ILE A 28 8.73 -1.22 3.61
N ILE A 29 8.67 -1.03 4.93
CA ILE A 29 9.83 -0.69 5.77
C ILE A 29 10.74 -1.92 5.96
N SER A 30 10.17 -3.08 6.33
CA SER A 30 10.99 -4.26 6.65
C SER A 30 11.36 -5.13 5.45
N HIS A 31 10.55 -5.15 4.40
CA HIS A 31 10.69 -6.09 3.28
C HIS A 31 10.67 -5.43 1.90
N GLY A 32 10.29 -4.14 1.82
CA GLY A 32 10.18 -3.41 0.56
C GLY A 32 11.41 -2.58 0.22
N MET A 33 12.15 -2.11 1.22
CA MET A 33 13.28 -1.21 1.04
C MET A 33 14.47 -1.58 1.95
N PRO A 34 15.71 -1.34 1.51
CA PRO A 34 16.91 -1.56 2.33
C PRO A 34 17.07 -0.47 3.40
N TYR A 35 17.82 -0.77 4.46
CA TYR A 35 18.31 0.23 5.41
C TYR A 35 19.50 1.01 4.83
N PRO A 36 19.61 2.34 5.03
CA PRO A 36 18.72 3.22 5.83
C PRO A 36 17.53 3.81 5.06
N GLN A 37 17.43 3.57 3.75
CA GLN A 37 16.39 4.21 2.91
C GLN A 37 14.97 3.89 3.38
N ASN A 38 14.74 2.72 3.97
CA ASN A 38 13.45 2.31 4.49
C ASN A 38 12.91 3.23 5.61
N VAL A 39 13.74 3.56 6.62
CA VAL A 39 13.32 4.43 7.72
C VAL A 39 13.32 5.91 7.32
N GLU A 40 14.26 6.32 6.46
CA GLU A 40 14.28 7.67 5.90
C GLU A 40 13.00 7.95 5.10
N MET A 41 12.62 7.02 4.21
CA MET A 41 11.36 7.11 3.47
C MET A 41 10.14 7.13 4.40
N ALA A 42 10.10 6.27 5.42
CA ALA A 42 8.97 6.24 6.36
C ALA A 42 8.81 7.58 7.09
N ARG A 43 9.92 8.17 7.58
CA ARG A 43 9.93 9.49 8.24
C ARG A 43 9.48 10.60 7.29
N ASP A 44 10.00 10.62 6.06
CA ASP A 44 9.61 11.61 5.05
C ASP A 44 8.10 11.55 4.76
N VAL A 45 7.55 10.34 4.62
CA VAL A 45 6.13 10.13 4.36
C VAL A 45 5.27 10.57 5.54
N GLU A 46 5.67 10.24 6.78
CA GLU A 46 4.98 10.73 7.98
C GLU A 46 5.00 12.26 8.04
N GLN A 47 6.13 12.89 7.68
CA GLN A 47 6.24 14.35 7.65
C GLN A 47 5.36 14.99 6.57
N ILE A 48 5.30 14.42 5.36
CA ILE A 48 4.40 14.89 4.29
C ILE A 48 2.95 14.90 4.77
N ILE A 49 2.50 13.85 5.46
CA ILE A 49 1.14 13.75 5.99
C ILE A 49 0.88 14.85 7.03
N ARG A 50 1.84 15.09 7.93
CA ARG A 50 1.77 16.16 8.95
C ARG A 50 1.66 17.55 8.33
N ASP A 51 2.54 17.84 7.37
CA ASP A 51 2.62 19.14 6.71
C ASP A 51 1.35 19.46 5.91
N ASN A 52 0.60 18.44 5.50
CA ASN A 52 -0.65 18.57 4.76
C ASN A 52 -1.91 18.44 5.66
N GLY A 53 -1.76 18.50 6.98
CA GLY A 53 -2.88 18.68 7.92
C GLY A 53 -3.56 17.40 8.41
N ALA A 54 -2.93 16.24 8.23
CA ALA A 54 -3.40 14.97 8.80
C ALA A 54 -2.37 14.36 9.76
N VAL A 55 -2.78 13.31 10.45
CA VAL A 55 -1.91 12.52 11.35
C VAL A 55 -1.57 11.19 10.70
N PRO A 56 -0.28 10.85 10.52
CA PRO A 56 0.11 9.54 10.03
C PRO A 56 -0.08 8.47 11.11
N ALA A 57 -0.47 7.28 10.68
CA ALA A 57 -0.60 6.11 11.52
C ALA A 57 0.07 4.91 10.85
N THR A 58 1.40 4.77 11.01
CA THR A 58 2.10 3.54 10.64
C THR A 58 1.61 2.37 11.48
N ILE A 59 1.21 1.28 10.83
CA ILE A 59 0.54 0.14 11.47
C ILE A 59 1.46 -1.08 11.47
N ALA A 60 1.61 -1.72 12.64
CA ALA A 60 2.37 -2.96 12.77
C ALA A 60 1.88 -3.82 13.95
N LEU A 61 2.41 -5.05 14.05
CA LEU A 61 2.19 -5.94 15.20
C LEU A 61 3.41 -5.93 16.12
N ILE A 62 3.21 -5.59 17.40
CA ILE A 62 4.26 -5.56 18.43
C ILE A 62 3.70 -6.15 19.74
N ASP A 63 4.37 -7.13 20.32
CA ASP A 63 4.04 -7.77 21.61
C ASP A 63 2.55 -8.14 21.76
N GLY A 64 1.98 -8.75 20.71
CA GLY A 64 0.58 -9.20 20.72
C GLY A 64 -0.44 -8.07 20.62
N LYS A 65 -0.02 -6.89 20.15
CA LYS A 65 -0.89 -5.75 19.89
C LYS A 65 -0.77 -5.31 18.43
N ILE A 66 -1.89 -4.85 17.89
CA ILE A 66 -1.95 -4.01 16.70
C ILE A 66 -1.61 -2.60 17.15
N LYS A 67 -0.43 -2.10 16.78
CA LYS A 67 -0.04 -0.71 16.97
C LYS A 67 -0.58 0.13 15.82
N ILE A 68 -1.24 1.24 16.15
CA ILE A 68 -1.73 2.25 15.20
C ILE A 68 -1.00 3.55 15.52
N GLY A 69 -0.07 3.92 14.64
CA GLY A 69 0.95 4.93 14.92
C GLY A 69 2.13 4.32 15.67
N LEU A 70 3.28 4.27 15.03
CA LEU A 70 4.55 3.84 15.63
C LEU A 70 5.31 5.04 16.18
N SER A 71 6.11 4.82 17.22
CA SER A 71 7.13 5.81 17.60
C SER A 71 8.33 5.74 16.63
N ASP A 72 9.20 6.76 16.69
CA ASP A 72 10.43 6.77 15.89
C ASP A 72 11.33 5.56 16.21
N GLU A 73 11.40 5.15 17.48
CA GLU A 73 12.16 3.98 17.90
C GLU A 73 11.53 2.68 17.38
N GLU A 74 10.19 2.61 17.32
CA GLU A 74 9.49 1.47 16.75
C GLU A 74 9.69 1.41 15.22
N LEU A 75 9.66 2.53 14.50
CA LEU A 75 10.01 2.59 13.08
C LEU A 75 11.44 2.08 12.84
N GLU A 76 12.40 2.57 13.64
CA GLU A 76 13.80 2.16 13.56
C GLU A 76 13.99 0.67 13.87
N LEU A 77 13.22 0.12 14.83
CA LEU A 77 13.19 -1.31 15.13
C LEU A 77 12.77 -2.12 13.90
N PHE A 78 11.69 -1.73 13.21
CA PHE A 78 11.21 -2.41 12.00
C PHE A 78 12.18 -2.29 10.83
N ALA A 79 12.91 -1.18 10.74
CA ALA A 79 13.88 -0.92 9.67
C ALA A 79 15.18 -1.73 9.81
N LYS A 80 15.61 -2.03 11.04
CA LYS A 80 16.87 -2.75 11.33
C LYS A 80 16.70 -4.24 11.61
N SER A 81 15.52 -4.68 12.04
CA SER A 81 15.30 -6.06 12.47
C SER A 81 15.26 -7.03 11.29
N SER A 82 16.05 -8.09 11.34
CA SER A 82 15.99 -9.19 10.35
C SER A 82 14.87 -10.19 10.62
N ASN A 83 14.33 -10.20 11.85
CA ASN A 83 13.33 -11.18 12.30
C ASN A 83 11.93 -10.56 12.40
N VAL A 84 11.51 -9.85 11.36
CA VAL A 84 10.15 -9.29 11.25
C VAL A 84 9.32 -10.20 10.36
N ALA A 85 8.20 -10.71 10.85
CA ALA A 85 7.29 -11.47 10.00
C ALA A 85 6.57 -10.54 9.02
N LYS A 86 6.50 -10.90 7.74
CA LYS A 86 5.57 -10.30 6.77
C LYS A 86 4.15 -10.82 7.06
N VAL A 87 3.22 -9.92 7.38
CA VAL A 87 1.88 -10.25 7.92
C VAL A 87 0.80 -9.93 6.91
N SER A 88 0.13 -10.97 6.41
CA SER A 88 -1.14 -10.85 5.70
C SER A 88 -2.30 -11.27 6.60
N ARG A 89 -3.54 -11.22 6.09
CA ARG A 89 -4.79 -11.52 6.83
C ARG A 89 -4.70 -12.82 7.65
N ARG A 90 -4.18 -13.90 7.03
CA ARG A 90 -4.09 -15.23 7.66
C ARG A 90 -3.11 -15.29 8.83
N ASP A 91 -2.16 -14.37 8.89
CA ASP A 91 -1.05 -14.39 9.84
C ASP A 91 -1.36 -13.61 11.13
N ILE A 92 -2.29 -12.64 11.07
CA ILE A 92 -2.60 -11.70 12.16
C ILE A 92 -2.88 -12.42 13.49
N GLY A 93 -3.80 -13.38 13.48
CA GLY A 93 -4.22 -14.07 14.72
C GLY A 93 -3.07 -14.84 15.38
N TYR A 94 -2.26 -15.53 14.58
CA TYR A 94 -1.13 -16.30 15.06
C TYR A 94 -0.02 -15.41 15.64
N LEU A 95 0.34 -14.34 14.93
CA LEU A 95 1.42 -13.44 15.36
C LEU A 95 1.04 -12.60 16.58
N ILE A 96 -0.24 -12.21 16.68
CA ILE A 96 -0.77 -11.59 17.91
C ILE A 96 -0.68 -12.57 19.09
N ALA A 97 -1.15 -13.81 18.93
CA ALA A 97 -1.17 -14.79 20.01
C ALA A 97 0.24 -15.18 20.48
N THR A 98 1.20 -15.24 19.55
CA THR A 98 2.61 -15.58 19.83
C THR A 98 3.50 -14.38 20.11
N LYS A 99 2.93 -13.16 20.14
CA LYS A 99 3.63 -11.90 20.46
C LYS A 99 4.84 -11.60 19.56
N GLN A 100 4.80 -12.07 18.32
CA GLN A 100 5.87 -11.84 17.36
C GLN A 100 5.80 -10.45 16.73
N LEU A 101 6.95 -9.94 16.31
CA LEU A 101 7.07 -8.69 15.55
C LEU A 101 6.57 -8.92 14.12
N GLY A 102 5.64 -8.09 13.65
CA GLY A 102 4.98 -8.31 12.37
C GLY A 102 4.79 -7.02 11.58
N ALA A 103 5.37 -6.98 10.39
CA ALA A 103 5.17 -5.91 9.42
C ALA A 103 3.91 -6.22 8.58
N THR A 104 2.93 -5.33 8.61
CA THR A 104 1.64 -5.53 7.95
C THR A 104 1.74 -5.23 6.45
N THR A 105 1.21 -6.13 5.61
CA THR A 105 1.00 -5.87 4.17
C THR A 105 -0.25 -5.01 3.99
N VAL A 106 -0.54 -4.56 2.77
CA VAL A 106 -1.79 -3.87 2.40
C VAL A 106 -3.03 -4.53 3.02
N ALA A 107 -3.27 -5.82 2.82
CA ALA A 107 -4.41 -6.52 3.43
C ALA A 107 -4.45 -6.41 4.97
N ALA A 108 -3.32 -6.64 5.66
CA ALA A 108 -3.30 -6.58 7.12
C ALA A 108 -3.43 -5.15 7.63
N THR A 109 -2.84 -4.17 6.94
CA THR A 109 -2.96 -2.75 7.26
C THR A 109 -4.40 -2.28 7.12
N MET A 110 -5.10 -2.66 6.04
CA MET A 110 -6.52 -2.35 5.84
C MET A 110 -7.39 -2.85 7.00
N ILE A 111 -7.24 -4.13 7.39
CA ILE A 111 -7.97 -4.71 8.52
C ILE A 111 -7.74 -3.89 9.80
N CYS A 112 -6.46 -3.58 10.07
CA CYS A 112 -6.08 -2.86 11.29
C CYS A 112 -6.56 -1.40 11.27
N ALA A 113 -6.53 -0.74 10.11
CA ALA A 113 -7.02 0.61 9.90
C ALA A 113 -8.54 0.69 10.10
N GLU A 114 -9.32 -0.24 9.55
CA GLU A 114 -10.77 -0.33 9.74
C GLU A 114 -11.14 -0.59 11.22
N LEU A 115 -10.42 -1.51 11.89
CA LEU A 115 -10.58 -1.72 13.34
C LEU A 115 -10.27 -0.46 14.17
N ALA A 116 -9.47 0.44 13.61
CA ALA A 116 -9.13 1.73 14.16
C ALA A 116 -9.94 2.88 13.52
N GLU A 117 -11.02 2.61 12.77
CA GLU A 117 -11.89 3.62 12.16
C GLU A 117 -11.12 4.65 11.30
N ILE A 118 -10.08 4.19 10.60
CA ILE A 118 -9.29 4.99 9.65
C ILE A 118 -9.65 4.54 8.24
N GLY A 119 -10.26 5.43 7.46
CA GLY A 119 -10.78 5.11 6.12
C GLY A 119 -9.79 5.28 4.96
N ILE A 120 -8.67 5.98 5.17
CA ILE A 120 -7.69 6.27 4.11
C ILE A 120 -6.33 5.63 4.46
N PHE A 121 -5.76 4.91 3.50
CA PHE A 121 -4.48 4.22 3.62
C PHE A 121 -3.61 4.54 2.39
N VAL A 122 -2.34 4.88 2.62
CA VAL A 122 -1.35 5.13 1.57
C VAL A 122 -0.31 4.01 1.54
N THR A 123 0.01 3.53 0.33
CA THR A 123 1.13 2.62 0.06
C THR A 123 1.85 3.03 -1.24
N GLY A 124 2.95 2.36 -1.57
CA GLY A 124 3.55 2.47 -2.90
C GLY A 124 2.67 1.83 -3.97
N GLY A 125 2.28 0.58 -3.79
CA GLY A 125 1.58 -0.22 -4.80
C GLY A 125 0.89 -1.40 -4.16
N ILE A 126 -0.30 -1.76 -4.63
CA ILE A 126 -1.02 -2.93 -4.10
C ILE A 126 -0.40 -4.24 -4.61
N GLY A 127 -0.61 -5.34 -3.88
CA GLY A 127 -0.52 -6.67 -4.48
C GLY A 127 -1.66 -6.90 -5.47
N GLY A 128 -1.60 -8.01 -6.21
CA GLY A 128 -2.57 -8.31 -7.24
C GLY A 128 -2.48 -9.74 -7.72
N VAL A 129 -2.95 -9.97 -8.95
CA VAL A 129 -2.82 -11.25 -9.63
C VAL A 129 -1.39 -11.38 -10.16
N HIS A 130 -0.68 -12.45 -9.79
CA HIS A 130 0.66 -12.68 -10.31
C HIS A 130 0.59 -13.17 -11.76
N ARG A 131 1.65 -12.92 -12.53
CA ARG A 131 1.78 -13.45 -13.90
C ARG A 131 1.80 -14.99 -13.85
N GLY A 132 0.99 -15.65 -14.67
CA GLY A 132 0.82 -17.12 -14.65
C GLY A 132 -0.24 -17.62 -13.65
N ALA A 133 -0.96 -16.73 -12.97
CA ALA A 133 -1.98 -17.10 -11.98
C ALA A 133 -3.17 -17.86 -12.55
N GLU A 134 -3.41 -17.80 -13.87
CA GLU A 134 -4.39 -18.65 -14.56
C GLU A 134 -4.10 -20.16 -14.38
N THR A 135 -2.85 -20.51 -14.03
CA THR A 135 -2.44 -21.88 -13.69
C THR A 135 -2.05 -22.01 -12.22
N THR A 136 -1.28 -21.05 -11.68
CA THR A 136 -0.71 -21.17 -10.33
C THR A 136 -1.67 -20.76 -9.21
N MET A 137 -2.70 -19.97 -9.53
CA MET A 137 -3.61 -19.34 -8.58
C MET A 137 -2.89 -18.46 -7.54
N ASP A 138 -1.70 -17.94 -7.87
CA ASP A 138 -0.96 -16.99 -7.01
C ASP A 138 -1.61 -15.59 -7.09
N VAL A 139 -2.57 -15.36 -6.20
CA VAL A 139 -3.35 -14.12 -6.12
C VAL A 139 -3.19 -13.50 -4.74
N SER A 140 -2.85 -12.22 -4.69
CA SER A 140 -2.68 -11.50 -3.42
C SER A 140 -3.99 -11.43 -2.63
N ALA A 141 -3.88 -11.70 -1.33
CA ALA A 141 -4.98 -11.47 -0.38
C ALA A 141 -5.41 -10.00 -0.28
N ASP A 142 -4.61 -9.06 -0.79
CA ASP A 142 -4.97 -7.64 -0.87
C ASP A 142 -6.25 -7.43 -1.67
N LEU A 143 -6.45 -8.17 -2.77
CA LEU A 143 -7.65 -8.04 -3.61
C LEU A 143 -8.92 -8.50 -2.89
N GLU A 144 -8.81 -9.58 -2.10
CA GLU A 144 -9.90 -10.04 -1.25
C GLU A 144 -10.17 -9.11 -0.07
N GLU A 145 -9.16 -8.37 0.41
CA GLU A 145 -9.37 -7.37 1.46
C GLU A 145 -10.04 -6.10 0.92
N LEU A 146 -9.62 -5.63 -0.26
CA LEU A 146 -10.28 -4.56 -1.01
C LEU A 146 -11.76 -4.85 -1.25
N ALA A 147 -12.15 -6.11 -1.43
CA ALA A 147 -13.54 -6.50 -1.64
C ALA A 147 -14.45 -6.36 -0.40
N LYS A 148 -13.89 -6.21 0.82
CA LYS A 148 -14.69 -6.33 2.06
C LYS A 148 -14.41 -5.30 3.16
N THR A 149 -13.25 -4.66 3.15
CA THR A 149 -12.87 -3.69 4.19
C THR A 149 -13.00 -2.27 3.68
N ASN A 150 -13.71 -1.43 4.43
CA ASN A 150 -14.04 -0.05 4.09
C ASN A 150 -12.84 0.89 4.29
N VAL A 151 -11.79 0.66 3.50
CA VAL A 151 -10.57 1.46 3.45
C VAL A 151 -10.21 1.74 2.01
N ALA A 152 -10.06 3.03 1.66
CA ALA A 152 -9.53 3.44 0.37
C ALA A 152 -8.00 3.38 0.39
N VAL A 153 -7.42 2.74 -0.63
CA VAL A 153 -5.97 2.55 -0.75
C VAL A 153 -5.44 3.43 -1.87
N VAL A 154 -4.61 4.39 -1.52
CA VAL A 154 -3.92 5.29 -2.47
C VAL A 154 -2.56 4.71 -2.83
N CYS A 155 -2.33 4.48 -4.12
CA CYS A 155 -1.15 3.78 -4.61
C CYS A 155 -0.80 4.19 -6.05
N ALA A 156 0.38 3.79 -6.54
CA ALA A 156 0.79 3.93 -7.93
C ALA A 156 0.30 2.76 -8.81
N GLY A 157 -0.89 2.23 -8.52
CA GLY A 157 -1.42 1.01 -9.13
C GLY A 157 -0.93 -0.29 -8.46
N ALA A 158 -1.10 -1.40 -9.15
CA ALA A 158 -0.51 -2.68 -8.74
C ALA A 158 1.00 -2.69 -9.07
N LYS A 159 1.80 -3.38 -8.25
CA LYS A 159 3.25 -3.50 -8.49
C LYS A 159 3.51 -4.04 -9.90
N SER A 160 4.44 -3.43 -10.64
CA SER A 160 4.74 -3.72 -12.07
C SER A 160 5.15 -5.17 -12.40
N ILE A 161 5.56 -5.92 -11.38
CA ILE A 161 5.88 -7.35 -11.45
C ILE A 161 4.65 -8.26 -11.59
N LEU A 162 3.44 -7.71 -11.43
CA LEU A 162 2.17 -8.42 -11.47
C LEU A 162 1.57 -8.44 -12.88
N ASP A 163 0.44 -9.13 -13.03
CA ASP A 163 -0.42 -9.07 -14.21
C ASP A 163 -1.50 -8.00 -13.98
N LEU A 164 -1.39 -6.87 -14.68
CA LEU A 164 -2.28 -5.73 -14.49
C LEU A 164 -3.68 -6.00 -15.04
N ASN A 165 -3.78 -6.65 -16.21
CA ASN A 165 -5.06 -6.97 -16.84
C ASN A 165 -5.85 -7.92 -15.96
N LEU A 166 -5.25 -9.04 -15.52
CA LEU A 166 -5.91 -9.97 -14.61
C LEU A 166 -6.24 -9.34 -13.26
N THR A 167 -5.41 -8.42 -12.76
CA THR A 167 -5.71 -7.69 -11.53
C THR A 167 -6.96 -6.81 -11.68
N MET A 168 -7.11 -6.11 -12.80
CA MET A 168 -8.28 -5.27 -13.05
C MET A 168 -9.56 -6.09 -13.23
N GLU A 169 -9.50 -7.18 -13.99
CA GLU A 169 -10.63 -8.13 -14.14
C GLU A 169 -11.06 -8.73 -12.78
N TYR A 170 -10.09 -9.02 -11.92
CA TYR A 170 -10.38 -9.52 -10.57
C TYR A 170 -11.08 -8.45 -9.71
N LEU A 171 -10.59 -7.21 -9.73
CA LEU A 171 -11.19 -6.10 -8.98
C LEU A 171 -12.60 -5.77 -9.49
N GLU A 172 -12.81 -5.79 -10.81
CA GLU A 172 -14.13 -5.66 -11.42
C GLU A 172 -15.08 -6.76 -10.93
N THR A 173 -14.65 -8.02 -11.00
CA THR A 173 -15.44 -9.17 -10.52
C THR A 173 -15.84 -9.02 -9.05
N LYS A 174 -14.96 -8.41 -8.23
CA LYS A 174 -15.20 -8.16 -6.80
C LYS A 174 -15.96 -6.86 -6.51
N GLY A 175 -16.30 -6.08 -7.54
CA GLY A 175 -16.99 -4.80 -7.38
C GLY A 175 -16.15 -3.72 -6.68
N VAL A 176 -14.82 -3.82 -6.74
CA VAL A 176 -13.91 -2.83 -6.16
C VAL A 176 -13.70 -1.70 -7.17
N PRO A 177 -14.07 -0.44 -6.86
CA PRO A 177 -13.80 0.68 -7.76
C PRO A 177 -12.31 0.98 -7.82
N VAL A 178 -11.81 1.18 -9.05
CA VAL A 178 -10.45 1.66 -9.31
C VAL A 178 -10.56 3.03 -9.96
N ILE A 179 -10.06 4.05 -9.27
CA ILE A 179 -10.20 5.46 -9.66
C ILE A 179 -8.82 5.99 -10.06
N GLY A 180 -8.71 6.51 -11.27
CA GLY A 180 -7.53 7.23 -11.75
C GLY A 180 -7.54 8.67 -11.26
N TYR A 181 -6.54 9.06 -10.46
CA TYR A 181 -6.34 10.47 -10.11
C TYR A 181 -5.69 11.20 -11.28
N GLN A 182 -6.45 12.08 -11.93
CA GLN A 182 -6.04 12.86 -13.10
C GLN A 182 -5.51 12.02 -14.29
N THR A 183 -5.96 10.78 -14.42
CA THR A 183 -5.57 9.85 -15.48
C THR A 183 -6.74 8.95 -15.88
N ASP A 184 -6.79 8.58 -17.15
CA ASP A 184 -7.75 7.60 -17.71
C ASP A 184 -7.12 6.22 -17.93
N VAL A 185 -5.84 6.07 -17.61
CA VAL A 185 -5.11 4.79 -17.72
C VAL A 185 -4.50 4.42 -16.38
N LEU A 186 -4.41 3.11 -16.15
CA LEU A 186 -3.83 2.55 -14.93
C LEU A 186 -2.33 2.85 -14.90
N PRO A 187 -1.81 3.54 -13.87
CA PRO A 187 -0.36 3.64 -13.68
C PRO A 187 0.21 2.27 -13.32
N ALA A 188 1.38 1.94 -13.87
CA ALA A 188 2.05 0.66 -13.65
C ALA A 188 3.28 0.81 -12.74
N PHE A 189 3.05 1.40 -11.57
CA PHE A 189 4.04 1.58 -10.50
C PHE A 189 5.22 2.49 -10.91
N TYR A 190 6.20 1.97 -11.64
CA TYR A 190 7.37 2.73 -12.10
C TYR A 190 7.09 3.61 -13.32
N THR A 191 6.03 3.31 -14.06
CA THR A 191 5.61 4.08 -15.24
C THR A 191 4.29 4.80 -14.96
N ARG A 192 4.11 5.95 -15.62
CA ARG A 192 2.89 6.77 -15.46
C ARG A 192 1.65 6.16 -16.10
N SER A 193 1.85 5.30 -17.09
CA SER A 193 0.80 4.70 -17.89
C SER A 193 1.07 3.22 -18.10
N SER A 194 0.00 2.50 -18.45
CA SER A 194 0.00 1.16 -19.00
C SER A 194 -0.96 1.12 -20.19
N ASP A 195 -1.15 -0.06 -20.76
CA ASP A 195 -2.14 -0.36 -21.78
C ASP A 195 -3.56 -0.59 -21.21
N VAL A 196 -3.73 -0.48 -19.89
CA VAL A 196 -5.00 -0.74 -19.21
C VAL A 196 -5.78 0.56 -18.99
N GLU A 197 -6.94 0.67 -19.64
CA GLU A 197 -7.85 1.80 -19.48
C GLU A 197 -8.64 1.71 -18.16
N LEU A 198 -8.85 2.85 -17.52
CA LEU A 198 -9.67 2.98 -16.31
C LEU A 198 -11.06 3.50 -16.69
N THR A 199 -12.08 3.02 -15.98
CA THR A 199 -13.47 3.44 -16.17
C THR A 199 -13.88 4.61 -15.29
N LEU A 200 -13.12 4.88 -14.23
CA LEU A 200 -13.36 5.97 -13.28
C LEU A 200 -12.15 6.88 -13.21
N ARG A 201 -12.38 8.19 -13.34
CA ARG A 201 -11.39 9.25 -13.18
C ARG A 201 -11.89 10.29 -12.20
N ALA A 202 -10.98 10.82 -11.38
CA ALA A 202 -11.23 11.98 -10.53
C ALA A 202 -10.09 12.99 -10.70
N ASP A 203 -10.44 14.26 -10.94
CA ASP A 203 -9.46 15.33 -11.14
C ASP A 203 -9.15 16.13 -9.86
N ALA A 204 -9.89 15.87 -8.78
CA ALA A 204 -9.75 16.54 -7.48
C ALA A 204 -9.95 15.56 -6.30
N PRO A 205 -9.23 15.71 -5.18
CA PRO A 205 -9.38 14.89 -3.98
C PRO A 205 -10.80 14.83 -3.42
N GLU A 206 -11.55 15.92 -3.51
CA GLU A 206 -12.93 16.06 -3.01
C GLU A 206 -13.89 15.11 -3.73
N VAL A 207 -13.72 14.91 -5.04
CA VAL A 207 -14.55 13.97 -5.83
C VAL A 207 -14.34 12.54 -5.33
N ILE A 208 -13.10 12.19 -4.99
CA ILE A 208 -12.78 10.87 -4.41
C ILE A 208 -13.43 10.75 -3.03
N ALA A 209 -13.27 11.75 -2.17
CA ALA A 209 -13.86 11.76 -0.83
C ALA A 209 -15.39 11.62 -0.86
N GLU A 210 -16.09 12.38 -1.70
CA GLU A 210 -17.54 12.28 -1.89
C GLU A 210 -17.97 10.92 -2.43
N SER A 211 -17.20 10.34 -3.36
CA SER A 211 -17.47 9.00 -3.91
C SER A 211 -17.34 7.92 -2.84
N LEU A 212 -16.31 7.99 -1.99
CA LEU A 212 -16.12 7.08 -0.86
C LEU A 212 -17.26 7.22 0.15
N LYS A 213 -17.62 8.46 0.49
CA LYS A 213 -18.73 8.74 1.41
C LYS A 213 -20.04 8.16 0.89
N ALA A 214 -20.38 8.42 -0.37
CA ALA A 214 -21.59 7.89 -1.00
C ALA A 214 -21.61 6.35 -1.01
N LYS A 215 -20.49 5.70 -1.35
CA LYS A 215 -20.36 4.24 -1.33
C LYS A 215 -20.66 3.67 0.06
N TRP A 216 -20.05 4.22 1.11
CA TRP A 216 -20.19 3.70 2.47
C TRP A 216 -21.51 4.10 3.14
N ASP A 217 -22.08 5.28 2.83
CA ASP A 217 -23.43 5.70 3.26
C ASP A 217 -24.52 4.78 2.67
N LEU A 218 -24.31 4.28 1.44
CA LEU A 218 -25.16 3.28 0.80
C LEU A 218 -24.93 1.85 1.31
N GLN A 219 -24.03 1.65 2.28
CA GLN A 219 -23.67 0.35 2.84
C GLN A 219 -23.11 -0.63 1.79
N ILE A 220 -22.51 -0.11 0.72
CA ILE A 220 -21.81 -0.94 -0.26
C ILE A 220 -20.43 -1.25 0.31
N GLU A 221 -20.31 -2.43 0.92
CA GLU A 221 -19.07 -2.91 1.56
C GLU A 221 -17.86 -2.91 0.62
N GLY A 222 -16.66 -2.83 1.21
CA GLY A 222 -15.40 -2.87 0.50
C GLY A 222 -14.72 -1.50 0.36
N GLY A 223 -13.47 -1.56 -0.05
CA GLY A 223 -12.59 -0.41 -0.22
C GLY A 223 -12.69 0.19 -1.62
N ALA A 224 -11.68 0.97 -1.96
CA ALA A 224 -11.46 1.53 -3.28
C ALA A 224 -9.95 1.59 -3.55
N VAL A 225 -9.55 1.43 -4.81
CA VAL A 225 -8.16 1.65 -5.22
C VAL A 225 -8.08 3.02 -5.88
N ILE A 226 -7.30 3.92 -5.31
CA ILE A 226 -7.04 5.24 -5.87
C ILE A 226 -5.65 5.22 -6.49
N THR A 227 -5.60 5.24 -7.81
CA THR A 227 -4.38 5.11 -8.57
C THR A 227 -3.83 6.49 -8.92
N ASN A 228 -2.59 6.75 -8.50
CA ASN A 228 -1.93 8.03 -8.63
C ASN A 228 -0.60 7.82 -9.39
N PRO A 229 -0.47 8.33 -10.63
CA PRO A 229 0.76 8.17 -11.40
C PRO A 229 1.99 8.75 -10.69
N ILE A 230 3.11 8.02 -10.74
CA ILE A 230 4.42 8.54 -10.30
C ILE A 230 4.73 9.90 -10.95
N PRO A 231 5.34 10.88 -10.26
CA PRO A 231 5.71 12.15 -10.89
C PRO A 231 6.59 11.94 -12.14
N ALA A 232 6.38 12.76 -13.17
CA ALA A 232 7.00 12.55 -14.49
C ALA A 232 8.53 12.55 -14.48
N GLU A 233 9.14 13.31 -13.57
CA GLU A 233 10.60 13.40 -13.43
C GLU A 233 11.25 12.15 -12.81
N PHE A 234 10.46 11.32 -12.11
CA PHE A 234 10.92 10.07 -11.49
C PHE A 234 10.40 8.82 -12.22
N ALA A 235 9.59 9.00 -13.26
CA ALA A 235 9.06 7.91 -14.07
C ALA A 235 10.19 7.20 -14.83
N MET A 236 10.15 5.87 -14.86
CA MET A 236 11.08 5.06 -15.63
C MET A 236 10.61 4.92 -17.08
N ASP A 237 11.54 4.69 -18.00
CA ASP A 237 11.21 4.31 -19.37
C ASP A 237 10.52 2.93 -19.36
N GLU A 238 9.34 2.87 -19.98
CA GLU A 238 8.48 1.69 -19.97
C GLU A 238 9.16 0.45 -20.54
N LYS A 239 9.85 0.60 -21.67
CA LYS A 239 10.53 -0.52 -22.31
C LYS A 239 11.67 -1.03 -21.43
N VAL A 240 12.49 -0.12 -20.90
CA VAL A 240 13.62 -0.47 -20.03
C VAL A 240 13.14 -1.21 -18.79
N ILE A 241 12.13 -0.71 -18.09
CA ILE A 241 11.68 -1.35 -16.84
C ILE A 241 10.98 -2.68 -17.11
N ASN A 242 10.24 -2.80 -18.22
CA ASN A 242 9.62 -4.06 -18.62
C ASN A 242 10.67 -5.13 -18.93
N ASP A 243 11.73 -4.82 -19.68
CA ASP A 243 12.81 -5.75 -19.99
C ASP A 243 13.51 -6.24 -18.70
N VAL A 244 13.72 -5.34 -17.73
CA VAL A 244 14.27 -5.67 -16.41
C VAL A 244 13.34 -6.60 -15.63
N ILE A 245 12.03 -6.30 -15.60
CA ILE A 245 11.04 -7.13 -14.89
C ILE A 245 10.95 -8.52 -15.48
N GLN A 246 10.96 -8.65 -16.82
CA GLN A 246 10.96 -9.97 -17.48
C GLN A 246 12.19 -10.79 -17.11
N THR A 247 13.35 -10.14 -17.05
CA THR A 247 14.59 -10.79 -16.61
C THR A 247 14.48 -11.28 -15.17
N ALA A 248 13.99 -10.44 -14.26
CA ALA A 248 13.80 -10.78 -12.85
C ALA A 248 12.78 -11.94 -12.65
N LEU A 249 11.69 -11.96 -13.42
CA LEU A 249 10.69 -13.02 -13.39
C LEU A 249 11.28 -14.37 -13.82
N LYS A 250 12.07 -14.37 -14.90
CA LYS A 250 12.75 -15.57 -15.38
C LYS A 250 13.72 -16.12 -14.33
N GLU A 251 14.51 -15.25 -13.69
CA GLU A 251 15.40 -15.66 -12.61
C GLU A 251 14.64 -16.20 -11.39
N ALA A 252 13.48 -15.62 -11.04
CA ALA A 252 12.66 -16.14 -9.93
C ALA A 252 12.17 -17.57 -10.21
N GLU A 253 11.76 -17.85 -11.45
CA GLU A 253 11.34 -19.18 -11.89
C GLU A 253 12.52 -20.18 -11.87
N GLU A 254 13.67 -19.80 -12.42
CA GLU A 254 14.90 -20.62 -12.44
C GLU A 254 15.40 -20.96 -11.02
N ASN A 255 15.17 -20.07 -10.05
CA ASN A 255 15.53 -20.26 -8.65
C ASN A 255 14.39 -20.85 -7.78
N HIS A 256 13.26 -21.23 -8.38
CA HIS A 256 12.10 -21.81 -7.70
C HIS A 256 11.59 -20.94 -6.52
N ILE A 257 11.57 -19.62 -6.70
CA ILE A 257 11.02 -18.68 -5.70
C ILE A 257 9.50 -18.68 -5.81
N HIS A 258 8.81 -18.94 -4.70
CA HIS A 258 7.34 -19.09 -4.68
C HIS A 258 6.67 -18.40 -3.49
N GLY A 259 5.37 -18.09 -3.65
CA GLY A 259 4.54 -17.53 -2.60
C GLY A 259 5.04 -16.18 -2.07
N LYS A 260 5.08 -16.05 -0.73
CA LYS A 260 5.33 -14.75 -0.08
C LYS A 260 6.72 -14.15 -0.35
N ASP A 261 7.67 -14.98 -0.82
CA ASP A 261 9.07 -14.64 -1.07
C ASP A 261 9.30 -14.09 -2.50
N VAL A 262 8.30 -14.22 -3.40
CA VAL A 262 8.39 -13.74 -4.80
C VAL A 262 8.53 -12.22 -4.87
N THR A 263 7.63 -11.46 -4.21
CA THR A 263 7.67 -9.99 -4.28
C THR A 263 8.99 -9.40 -3.77
N PRO A 264 9.51 -9.77 -2.58
CA PRO A 264 10.79 -9.22 -2.11
C PRO A 264 11.95 -9.59 -3.03
N PHE A 265 11.99 -10.81 -3.56
CA PHE A 265 13.02 -11.23 -4.53
C PHE A 265 12.98 -10.36 -5.79
N LEU A 266 11.81 -10.20 -6.40
CA LEU A 266 11.66 -9.45 -7.65
C LEU A 266 12.01 -7.97 -7.46
N LEU A 267 11.57 -7.33 -6.38
CA LEU A 267 11.93 -5.93 -6.10
C LEU A 267 13.44 -5.77 -5.87
N GLY A 268 14.07 -6.72 -5.14
CA GLY A 268 15.52 -6.74 -4.95
C GLY A 268 16.28 -6.86 -6.27
N LYS A 269 15.82 -7.73 -7.17
CA LYS A 269 16.44 -7.95 -8.47
C LYS A 269 16.25 -6.77 -9.43
N VAL A 270 15.06 -6.18 -9.46
CA VAL A 270 14.79 -4.96 -10.25
C VAL A 270 15.67 -3.80 -9.78
N LYS A 271 15.86 -3.65 -8.45
CA LYS A 271 16.82 -2.67 -7.90
C LYS A 271 18.24 -2.91 -8.39
N GLU A 272 18.74 -4.14 -8.32
CA GLU A 272 20.07 -4.52 -8.79
C GLU A 272 20.26 -4.19 -10.28
N LEU A 273 19.31 -4.62 -11.12
CA LEU A 273 19.37 -4.44 -12.57
C LEU A 273 19.17 -2.99 -13.04
N THR A 274 18.74 -2.10 -12.16
CA THR A 274 18.52 -0.67 -12.46
C THR A 274 19.50 0.25 -11.76
N ASP A 275 20.57 -0.31 -11.16
CA ASP A 275 21.56 0.42 -10.37
C ASP A 275 20.91 1.33 -9.30
N GLY A 276 19.80 0.87 -8.70
CA GLY A 276 19.05 1.59 -7.67
C GLY A 276 18.00 2.58 -8.15
N LYS A 277 17.91 2.91 -9.44
CA LYS A 277 16.92 3.89 -9.96
C LYS A 277 15.47 3.51 -9.69
N SER A 278 15.14 2.22 -9.71
CA SER A 278 13.80 1.75 -9.33
C SER A 278 13.49 1.99 -7.85
N LEU A 279 14.48 1.94 -6.96
CA LEU A 279 14.28 2.27 -5.55
C LEU A 279 14.01 3.77 -5.38
N GLU A 280 14.74 4.63 -6.10
CA GLU A 280 14.48 6.08 -6.12
C GLU A 280 13.06 6.38 -6.60
N ALA A 281 12.66 5.78 -7.73
CA ALA A 281 11.29 5.89 -8.24
C ALA A 281 10.24 5.39 -7.24
N ASN A 282 10.52 4.28 -6.54
CA ASN A 282 9.64 3.72 -5.51
C ASN A 282 9.49 4.65 -4.29
N ILE A 283 10.55 5.33 -3.87
CA ILE A 283 10.47 6.31 -2.77
C ILE A 283 9.60 7.50 -3.19
N GLU A 284 9.83 8.05 -4.38
CA GLU A 284 9.12 9.25 -4.83
C GLU A 284 7.64 8.99 -5.17
N LEU A 285 7.29 7.81 -5.69
CA LEU A 285 5.87 7.45 -5.83
C LEU A 285 5.17 7.31 -4.48
N VAL A 286 5.83 6.78 -3.44
CA VAL A 286 5.21 6.65 -2.11
C VAL A 286 4.96 8.03 -1.50
N LYS A 287 5.95 8.94 -1.61
CA LYS A 287 5.80 10.35 -1.20
C LYS A 287 4.66 11.05 -1.93
N HIS A 288 4.55 10.84 -3.24
CA HIS A 288 3.47 11.41 -4.03
C HIS A 288 2.10 10.84 -3.61
N ASN A 289 2.01 9.53 -3.36
CA ASN A 289 0.79 8.90 -2.85
C ASN A 289 0.41 9.42 -1.46
N ALA A 290 1.40 9.70 -0.60
CA ALA A 290 1.18 10.28 0.72
C ALA A 290 0.57 11.68 0.65
N LEU A 291 1.06 12.51 -0.27
CA LEU A 291 0.50 13.83 -0.53
C LEU A 291 -0.97 13.74 -0.96
N ILE A 292 -1.27 12.96 -2.01
CA ILE A 292 -2.63 12.85 -2.55
C ILE A 292 -3.57 12.16 -1.54
N GLY A 293 -3.11 11.09 -0.88
CA GLY A 293 -3.91 10.42 0.15
C GLY A 293 -4.20 11.29 1.35
N THR A 294 -3.29 12.19 1.73
CA THR A 294 -3.55 13.17 2.79
C THR A 294 -4.62 14.17 2.38
N GLN A 295 -4.56 14.68 1.15
CA GLN A 295 -5.58 15.61 0.63
C GLN A 295 -6.97 14.95 0.60
N ILE A 296 -7.05 13.68 0.18
CA ILE A 296 -8.29 12.90 0.22
C ILE A 296 -8.78 12.71 1.65
N ALA A 297 -7.89 12.37 2.60
CA ALA A 297 -8.27 12.18 4.00
C ALA A 297 -8.80 13.46 4.65
N VAL A 298 -8.17 14.60 4.38
CA VAL A 298 -8.63 15.92 4.86
C VAL A 298 -9.97 16.27 4.22
N ALA A 299 -10.14 16.06 2.90
CA ALA A 299 -11.42 16.28 2.23
C ALA A 299 -12.52 15.40 2.81
N TYR A 300 -12.25 14.10 3.01
CA TYR A 300 -13.22 13.15 3.58
C TYR A 300 -13.62 13.50 5.02
N GLN A 301 -12.68 13.94 5.86
CA GLN A 301 -12.96 14.34 7.23
C GLN A 301 -13.89 15.57 7.34
N ASN A 302 -13.94 16.40 6.30
CA ASN A 302 -14.73 17.63 6.27
C ASN A 302 -16.20 17.43 5.80
N ILE A 303 -16.61 16.22 5.45
CA ILE A 303 -17.95 15.91 4.89
C ILE A 303 -18.75 14.98 5.81
#